data_AF-A0A2Z6RVQ3-F1
#
_entry.id   AF-A0A2Z6RVQ3-F1
#
_cell.length_a   1.000
_cell.length_b   1.000
_cell.length_c   1.000
_cell.angle_alpha   90.00
_cell.angle_beta   90.00
_cell.angle_gamma   90.00
#
_symmetry.space_group_name_H-M   'P 1'
#
loop_
_entity.id
_entity.type
_entity.pdbx_description
1 polymer ?
#
loop_
_entity_poly.entity_id
_entity_poly.type
_entity_poly.pdbx_seq_one_letter_code
_entity_poly.pdbx_strand_id
1 'polypeptide(L)'
;MHPNGTYVTFDKAEFVNNNEAVTWPYLFCEILGFCFTFVVLLNILLVGAISVVTWLRVVKERYLELGRYDYKVWLPILFLSLIVPLSTTNSYGSRGYSCGTKIGYDLVAFVVLIIIIITLSTIIFCYAHVMKTIRNVKEINGSIINSRNNLIQLTNVERKTFKKVLTYILVFIIQYVPIMIYNVCGFLKIRNVILDALIPAVISFGGIGNIIQYLYNEGFSSRDNVFSSNYRLESAERSQQSQQSNSTMNEL
;
A
#
# COMPACT_ATOMS: atom_id res chain seq x y z
N MET A 1 -26.73 -45.21 5.42
CA MET A 1 -25.66 -45.92 4.68
C MET A 1 -24.68 -44.85 4.19
N HIS A 2 -23.46 -44.85 4.72
CA HIS A 2 -22.39 -43.89 4.43
C HIS A 2 -22.02 -43.90 2.93
N PRO A 3 -21.67 -42.75 2.32
CA PRO A 3 -20.85 -42.76 1.12
C PRO A 3 -19.36 -42.82 1.54
N ASN A 4 -18.67 -43.87 1.13
CA ASN A 4 -17.22 -44.01 1.25
C ASN A 4 -16.53 -42.99 0.34
N GLY A 5 -15.75 -42.09 0.93
CA GLY A 5 -14.80 -41.25 0.22
C GLY A 5 -13.56 -42.06 -0.14
N THR A 6 -13.38 -42.34 -1.43
CA THR A 6 -12.10 -42.83 -1.96
C THR A 6 -11.14 -41.66 -2.12
N TYR A 7 -10.12 -41.60 -1.28
CA TYR A 7 -8.96 -40.73 -1.49
C TYR A 7 -8.11 -41.35 -2.61
N VAL A 8 -8.03 -40.65 -3.75
CA VAL A 8 -7.14 -41.01 -4.85
C VAL A 8 -5.73 -40.55 -4.48
N THR A 9 -4.85 -41.48 -4.11
CA THR A 9 -3.41 -41.25 -4.01
C THR A 9 -2.82 -41.24 -5.41
N PHE A 10 -2.36 -40.09 -5.88
CA PHE A 10 -1.69 -39.96 -7.18
C PHE A 10 -0.24 -40.43 -7.07
N ASP A 11 0.09 -41.49 -7.80
CA ASP A 11 1.43 -42.05 -7.89
C ASP A 11 2.27 -41.23 -8.88
N LYS A 12 3.51 -40.92 -8.48
CA LYS A 12 4.40 -39.96 -9.16
C LYS A 12 4.89 -40.45 -10.53
N ALA A 13 4.69 -41.73 -10.85
CA ALA A 13 5.24 -42.39 -12.03
C ALA A 13 4.41 -42.22 -13.31
N GLU A 14 3.15 -41.79 -13.23
CA GLU A 14 2.28 -41.65 -14.41
C GLU A 14 2.44 -40.30 -15.15
N PHE A 15 3.22 -39.37 -14.57
CA PHE A 15 3.38 -37.99 -15.05
C PHE A 15 4.27 -37.83 -16.30
N VAL A 16 4.95 -38.88 -16.77
CA VAL A 16 6.01 -38.72 -17.79
C VAL A 16 5.53 -39.01 -19.22
N ASN A 17 4.38 -39.65 -19.43
CA ASN A 17 4.09 -40.26 -20.74
C ASN A 17 2.99 -39.62 -21.60
N ASN A 18 2.26 -38.62 -21.11
CA ASN A 18 1.26 -37.94 -21.92
C ASN A 18 1.63 -36.46 -22.10
N ASN A 19 1.58 -35.98 -23.35
CA ASN A 19 1.59 -34.55 -23.72
C ASN A 19 0.33 -33.81 -23.21
N GLU A 20 -0.16 -34.18 -22.03
CA GLU A 20 -1.23 -33.49 -21.34
C GLU A 20 -0.64 -32.22 -20.74
N ALA A 21 -1.15 -31.07 -21.17
CA ALA A 21 -0.82 -29.80 -20.57
C ALA A 21 -0.98 -29.93 -19.06
N VAL A 22 0.11 -29.70 -18.32
CA VAL A 22 0.14 -29.73 -16.86
C VAL A 22 -0.84 -28.69 -16.35
N THR A 23 -2.08 -29.13 -16.11
CA THR A 23 -3.16 -28.28 -15.64
C THR A 23 -3.25 -28.44 -14.14
N TRP A 24 -3.29 -27.32 -13.43
CA TRP A 24 -3.45 -27.34 -11.98
C TRP A 24 -4.78 -28.00 -11.59
N PRO A 25 -4.83 -28.72 -10.46
CA PRO A 25 -6.07 -29.35 -10.04
C PRO A 25 -7.16 -28.29 -9.85
N TYR A 26 -8.35 -28.58 -10.39
CA TYR A 26 -9.46 -27.62 -10.48
C TYR A 26 -9.77 -26.92 -9.14
N LEU A 27 -9.83 -27.70 -8.04
CA LEU A 27 -10.13 -27.17 -6.70
C LEU A 27 -9.05 -26.22 -6.17
N PHE A 28 -7.77 -26.56 -6.38
CA PHE A 28 -6.66 -25.69 -5.97
C PHE A 28 -6.70 -24.36 -6.73
N CYS A 29 -7.06 -24.41 -8.00
CA CYS A 29 -7.12 -23.25 -8.87
C CYS A 29 -8.26 -22.29 -8.50
N GLU A 30 -9.40 -22.83 -8.08
CA GLU A 30 -10.54 -22.07 -7.57
C GLU A 30 -10.19 -21.33 -6.27
N ILE A 31 -9.57 -22.03 -5.31
CA ILE A 31 -9.11 -21.45 -4.04
C ILE A 31 -8.05 -20.37 -4.28
N LEU A 32 -7.08 -20.62 -5.15
CA LEU A 32 -6.03 -19.64 -5.47
C LEU A 32 -6.61 -18.39 -6.12
N GLY A 33 -7.55 -18.53 -7.07
CA GLY A 33 -8.23 -17.41 -7.71
C GLY A 33 -9.03 -16.56 -6.71
N PHE A 34 -9.74 -17.20 -5.78
CA PHE A 34 -10.45 -16.55 -4.69
C PHE A 34 -9.50 -15.76 -3.78
N CYS A 35 -8.47 -16.42 -3.23
CA CYS A 35 -7.51 -15.82 -2.32
C CYS A 35 -6.78 -14.64 -2.97
N PHE A 36 -6.37 -14.81 -4.22
CA PHE A 36 -5.70 -13.76 -4.98
C PHE A 36 -6.61 -12.52 -5.15
N THR A 37 -7.87 -12.72 -5.57
CA THR A 37 -8.82 -11.62 -5.74
C THR A 37 -9.11 -10.91 -4.42
N PHE A 38 -9.28 -11.68 -3.34
CA PHE A 38 -9.48 -11.15 -1.99
C PHE A 38 -8.31 -10.26 -1.56
N VAL A 39 -7.06 -10.73 -1.69
CA VAL A 39 -5.86 -9.97 -1.31
C VAL A 39 -5.72 -8.71 -2.15
N VAL A 40 -5.97 -8.79 -3.46
CA VAL A 40 -5.92 -7.62 -4.35
C VAL A 40 -6.96 -6.57 -3.94
N LEU A 41 -8.21 -6.97 -3.72
CA LEU A 41 -9.27 -6.05 -3.27
C LEU A 41 -8.97 -5.43 -1.91
N LEU A 42 -8.48 -6.24 -0.96
CA LEU A 42 -8.07 -5.77 0.36
C LEU A 42 -7.02 -4.65 0.24
N ASN A 43 -5.98 -4.87 -0.58
CA ASN A 43 -4.92 -3.88 -0.79
C ASN A 43 -5.44 -2.59 -1.44
N ILE A 44 -6.29 -2.70 -2.48
CA ILE A 44 -6.87 -1.53 -3.15
C ILE A 44 -7.67 -0.67 -2.16
N LEU A 45 -8.58 -1.30 -1.42
CA LEU A 45 -9.43 -0.60 -0.46
C LEU A 45 -8.63 -0.03 0.71
N LEU A 46 -7.60 -0.73 1.17
CA LEU A 46 -6.72 -0.25 2.24
C LEU A 46 -6.00 1.04 1.84
N VAL A 47 -5.42 1.08 0.64
CA VAL A 47 -4.75 2.30 0.14
C VAL A 47 -5.75 3.44 -0.07
N GLY A 48 -6.94 3.13 -0.58
CA GLY A 48 -8.04 4.09 -0.67
C GLY A 48 -8.38 4.70 0.69
N ALA A 49 -8.58 3.87 1.72
CA ALA A 49 -8.90 4.32 3.07
C ALA A 49 -7.77 5.17 3.68
N ILE A 50 -6.50 4.78 3.52
CA ILE A 50 -5.35 5.56 3.99
C ILE A 50 -5.34 6.96 3.35
N SER A 51 -5.67 7.06 2.06
CA SER A 51 -5.74 8.35 1.36
C SER A 51 -6.85 9.26 1.93
N VAL A 52 -8.02 8.70 2.22
CA VAL A 52 -9.15 9.44 2.79
C VAL A 52 -8.87 9.87 4.23
N VAL A 53 -8.29 8.99 5.06
CA VAL A 53 -7.89 9.32 6.43
C VAL A 53 -6.83 10.43 6.43
N THR A 54 -5.86 10.37 5.52
CA THR A 54 -4.85 11.42 5.37
C THR A 54 -5.48 12.74 4.98
N TRP A 55 -6.42 12.72 4.03
CA TRP A 55 -7.16 13.91 3.64
C TRP A 55 -7.98 14.50 4.81
N LEU A 56 -8.70 13.67 5.56
CA LEU A 56 -9.45 14.10 6.74
C LEU A 56 -8.55 14.76 7.78
N ARG A 57 -7.36 14.21 8.01
CA ARG A 57 -6.40 14.77 8.96
C ARG A 57 -5.86 16.13 8.51
N VAL A 58 -5.45 16.25 7.24
CA VAL A 58 -4.72 17.45 6.77
C VAL A 58 -5.67 18.58 6.36
N VAL A 59 -6.82 18.26 5.78
CA VAL A 59 -7.74 19.26 5.23
C VAL A 59 -8.82 19.64 6.23
N LYS A 60 -9.36 18.65 6.94
CA LYS A 60 -10.48 18.84 7.86
C LYS A 60 -10.02 18.90 9.32
N GLU A 61 -8.71 18.77 9.57
CA GLU A 61 -8.10 18.77 10.92
C GLU A 61 -8.78 17.79 11.88
N ARG A 62 -9.41 16.73 11.34
CA ARG A 62 -10.07 15.71 12.15
C ARG A 62 -9.08 14.64 12.49
N TYR A 63 -8.56 14.72 13.71
CA TYR A 63 -7.75 13.67 14.30
C TYR A 63 -8.64 12.49 14.67
N LEU A 64 -8.70 11.52 13.76
CA LEU A 64 -9.14 10.19 14.15
C LEU A 64 -8.03 9.61 15.04
N GLU A 65 -8.39 9.23 16.27
CA GLU A 65 -7.50 8.47 17.15
C GLU A 65 -7.31 7.07 16.57
N LEU A 66 -6.40 6.97 15.60
CA LEU A 66 -5.96 5.70 15.04
C LEU A 66 -5.18 4.96 16.13
N GLY A 67 -5.64 3.77 16.47
CA GLY A 67 -5.22 3.01 17.64
C GLY A 67 -6.39 2.18 18.16
N ARG A 68 -7.24 2.76 19.01
CA ARG A 68 -8.39 2.02 19.58
C ARG A 68 -9.53 1.81 18.57
N TYR A 69 -9.63 2.65 17.54
CA TYR A 69 -10.74 2.66 16.58
C TYR A 69 -10.37 2.19 15.17
N ASP A 70 -9.17 1.66 14.97
CA ASP A 70 -8.72 1.18 13.65
C ASP A 70 -9.63 0.08 13.11
N TYR A 71 -10.16 -0.77 14.00
CA TYR A 71 -11.12 -1.81 13.62
C TYR A 71 -12.37 -1.23 12.92
N LYS A 72 -12.78 0.01 13.21
CA LYS A 72 -13.94 0.64 12.55
C LYS A 72 -13.67 0.95 11.07
N VAL A 73 -12.40 1.16 10.70
CA VAL A 73 -11.98 1.36 9.30
C VAL A 73 -11.67 0.02 8.64
N TRP A 74 -11.00 -0.88 9.37
CA TRP A 74 -10.62 -2.21 8.85
C TRP A 74 -11.80 -3.13 8.60
N LEU A 75 -12.81 -3.13 9.47
CA LEU A 75 -13.97 -4.02 9.38
C LEU A 75 -14.79 -3.83 8.09
N PRO A 76 -15.18 -2.60 7.67
CA PRO A 76 -15.88 -2.43 6.40
C PRO A 76 -15.01 -2.76 5.19
N ILE A 77 -13.69 -2.51 5.27
CA ILE A 77 -12.74 -2.87 4.19
C ILE A 77 -12.68 -4.38 4.01
N LEU A 78 -12.49 -5.12 5.11
CA LEU A 78 -12.41 -6.58 5.10
C LEU A 78 -13.73 -7.21 4.65
N PHE A 79 -14.86 -6.65 5.09
CA PHE A 79 -16.17 -7.10 4.68
C PHE A 79 -16.38 -6.90 3.16
N LEU A 80 -16.07 -5.72 2.64
CA LEU A 80 -16.22 -5.42 1.21
C LEU A 80 -15.25 -6.22 0.34
N SER A 81 -14.01 -6.46 0.81
CA SER A 81 -13.04 -7.28 0.08
C SER A 81 -13.39 -8.76 0.06
N LEU A 82 -14.18 -9.24 1.03
CA LEU A 82 -14.63 -10.63 1.11
C LEU A 82 -15.93 -10.89 0.34
N ILE A 83 -16.89 -9.96 0.37
CA ILE A 83 -18.20 -10.18 -0.25
C ILE A 83 -18.12 -10.30 -1.77
N VAL A 84 -17.21 -9.56 -2.42
CA VAL A 84 -17.06 -9.57 -3.88
C VAL A 84 -16.53 -10.92 -4.39
N PRO A 85 -15.43 -11.49 -3.86
CA PRO A 85 -15.00 -12.85 -4.20
C PRO A 85 -16.01 -13.93 -3.80
N LEU A 86 -16.67 -13.81 -2.64
CA LEU A 86 -17.67 -14.80 -2.20
C LEU A 86 -18.88 -14.85 -3.12
N SER A 87 -19.32 -13.70 -3.63
CA SER A 87 -20.44 -13.63 -4.58
C SER A 87 -20.12 -14.25 -5.94
N THR A 88 -18.84 -14.56 -6.20
CA THR A 88 -18.34 -14.96 -7.52
C THR A 88 -17.47 -16.21 -7.49
N THR A 89 -17.59 -17.05 -6.46
CA THR A 89 -16.83 -18.30 -6.28
C THR A 89 -16.86 -19.20 -7.51
N ASN A 90 -18.05 -19.36 -8.12
CA ASN A 90 -18.24 -20.19 -9.32
C ASN A 90 -17.48 -19.67 -10.56
N SER A 91 -17.05 -18.41 -10.53
CA SER A 91 -16.32 -17.76 -11.61
C SER A 91 -14.83 -18.05 -11.59
N TYR A 92 -14.26 -18.70 -10.58
CA TYR A 92 -12.84 -19.04 -10.52
C TYR A 92 -12.54 -20.44 -11.06
N GLY A 93 -11.36 -20.64 -11.65
CA GLY A 93 -10.93 -21.93 -12.18
C GLY A 93 -9.65 -21.85 -13.03
N SER A 94 -9.33 -22.95 -13.71
CA SER A 94 -8.14 -23.04 -14.58
C SER A 94 -8.32 -22.26 -15.88
N ARG A 95 -7.31 -21.46 -16.22
CA ARG A 95 -7.17 -20.67 -17.45
C ARG A 95 -6.04 -21.21 -18.35
N GLY A 96 -5.78 -22.52 -18.31
CA GLY A 96 -4.67 -23.16 -19.00
C GLY A 96 -3.47 -23.32 -18.07
N TYR A 97 -2.42 -22.52 -18.28
CA TYR A 97 -1.20 -22.51 -17.44
C TYR A 97 -1.31 -21.63 -16.17
N SER A 98 -2.46 -20.97 -15.95
CA SER A 98 -2.67 -20.06 -14.82
C SER A 98 -4.03 -20.26 -14.16
N CYS A 99 -4.15 -19.80 -12.91
CA CYS A 99 -5.36 -19.84 -12.11
C CYS A 99 -5.97 -18.45 -11.97
N GLY A 100 -7.27 -18.33 -12.20
CA GLY A 100 -7.95 -17.04 -12.15
C GLY A 100 -9.44 -17.15 -12.43
N THR A 101 -10.04 -16.07 -12.91
CA THR A 101 -11.43 -16.12 -13.40
C THR A 101 -11.55 -17.05 -14.60
N LYS A 102 -12.68 -17.72 -14.81
CA LYS A 102 -12.97 -18.52 -15.99
C LYS A 102 -13.16 -17.63 -17.21
N ILE A 103 -13.04 -18.21 -18.41
CA ILE A 103 -13.31 -17.50 -19.66
C ILE A 103 -14.83 -17.27 -19.77
N GLY A 104 -15.26 -16.04 -20.07
CA GLY A 104 -16.68 -15.68 -20.19
C GLY A 104 -17.34 -15.20 -18.89
N TYR A 105 -16.64 -15.28 -17.75
CA TYR A 105 -17.09 -14.75 -16.46
C TYR A 105 -16.32 -13.47 -16.10
N ASP A 106 -16.50 -12.43 -16.91
CA ASP A 106 -15.70 -11.19 -16.81
C ASP A 106 -16.26 -10.18 -15.79
N LEU A 107 -17.36 -10.52 -15.11
CA LEU A 107 -18.00 -9.66 -14.11
C LEU A 107 -17.05 -9.32 -12.96
N VAL A 108 -16.25 -10.29 -12.48
CA VAL A 108 -15.27 -10.05 -11.41
C VAL A 108 -14.21 -9.06 -11.85
N ALA A 109 -13.64 -9.26 -13.05
CA ALA A 109 -12.63 -8.37 -13.61
C ALA A 109 -13.19 -6.96 -13.80
N PHE A 110 -14.46 -6.85 -14.20
CA PHE A 110 -15.15 -5.57 -14.40
C PHE A 110 -15.37 -4.83 -13.08
N VAL A 111 -15.87 -5.52 -12.06
CA VAL A 111 -16.05 -4.97 -10.72
C VAL A 111 -14.72 -4.51 -10.14
N VAL A 112 -13.67 -5.34 -10.24
CA VAL A 112 -12.32 -4.98 -9.79
C VAL A 112 -11.79 -3.76 -10.54
N LEU A 113 -11.97 -3.68 -11.86
CA LEU A 113 -11.57 -2.53 -12.67
C LEU A 113 -12.26 -1.24 -12.21
N ILE A 114 -13.58 -1.28 -11.98
CA ILE A 114 -14.34 -0.13 -11.47
C ILE A 114 -13.80 0.32 -10.11
N ILE A 115 -13.56 -0.62 -9.19
CA ILE A 115 -13.04 -0.33 -7.86
C ILE A 115 -11.66 0.32 -7.96
N ILE A 116 -10.78 -0.14 -8.86
CA ILE A 116 -9.47 0.48 -9.09
C ILE A 116 -9.62 1.91 -9.58
N ILE A 117 -10.49 2.17 -10.56
CA ILE A 117 -10.74 3.51 -11.11
C ILE A 117 -11.24 4.45 -10.01
N ILE A 118 -12.29 4.05 -9.27
CA ILE A 118 -12.86 4.86 -8.19
C ILE A 118 -11.80 5.17 -7.13
N THR A 119 -10.99 4.18 -6.77
CA THR A 119 -9.93 4.34 -5.77
C THR A 119 -8.85 5.31 -6.25
N LEU A 120 -8.37 5.16 -7.50
CA LEU A 120 -7.38 6.06 -8.09
C LEU A 120 -7.92 7.50 -8.18
N SER A 121 -9.16 7.69 -8.63
CA SER A 121 -9.80 9.00 -8.67
C SER A 121 -9.92 9.63 -7.28
N THR A 122 -10.31 8.84 -6.28
CA THR A 122 -10.39 9.28 -4.88
C THR A 122 -9.02 9.73 -4.37
N ILE A 123 -7.98 8.94 -4.61
CA ILE A 123 -6.60 9.25 -4.22
C ILE A 123 -6.15 10.57 -4.87
N ILE A 124 -6.35 10.73 -6.18
CA ILE A 124 -5.96 11.95 -6.91
C ILE A 124 -6.71 13.16 -6.36
N PHE A 125 -8.01 13.04 -6.11
CA PHE A 125 -8.81 14.13 -5.54
C PHE A 125 -8.36 14.52 -4.13
N CYS A 126 -8.23 13.53 -3.25
CA CYS A 126 -7.72 13.73 -1.89
C CYS A 126 -6.35 14.43 -1.92
N TYR A 127 -5.46 13.98 -2.79
CA TYR A 127 -4.13 14.54 -2.94
C TYR A 127 -4.13 15.99 -3.46
N ALA A 128 -4.88 16.28 -4.53
CA ALA A 128 -4.97 17.62 -5.09
C ALA A 128 -5.45 18.63 -4.05
N HIS A 129 -6.42 18.23 -3.23
CA HIS A 129 -6.96 19.08 -2.17
C HIS A 129 -5.97 19.30 -1.02
N VAL A 130 -5.28 18.24 -0.58
CA VAL A 130 -4.21 18.36 0.44
C VAL A 130 -3.10 19.29 -0.06
N MET A 131 -2.64 19.12 -1.30
CA MET A 131 -1.59 19.95 -1.88
C MET A 131 -2.00 21.43 -1.98
N LYS A 132 -3.26 21.70 -2.37
CA LYS A 132 -3.80 23.06 -2.39
C LYS A 132 -3.84 23.68 -0.99
N THR A 133 -4.28 22.92 0.00
CA THR A 133 -4.37 23.37 1.40
C THR A 133 -2.98 23.74 1.94
N ILE A 134 -1.98 22.89 1.73
CA ILE A 134 -0.59 23.15 2.16
C ILE A 134 -0.01 24.39 1.46
N ARG A 135 -0.27 24.56 0.15
CA ARG A 135 0.18 25.74 -0.60
C ARG A 135 -0.44 27.03 -0.07
N ASN A 136 -1.74 27.04 0.19
CA ASN A 136 -2.44 28.21 0.72
C ASN A 136 -1.90 28.63 2.09
N VAL A 137 -1.65 27.68 3.00
CA VAL A 137 -1.06 27.96 4.32
C VAL A 137 0.34 28.56 4.17
N LYS A 138 1.15 28.06 3.23
CA LYS A 138 2.49 28.61 2.96
C LYS A 138 2.43 30.05 2.43
N GLU A 139 1.46 30.36 1.58
CA GLU A 139 1.32 31.69 0.97
C GLU A 139 0.88 32.75 1.99
N ILE A 140 -0.13 32.43 2.80
CA ILE A 140 -0.64 33.32 3.87
C ILE A 140 0.46 33.62 4.89
N ASN A 141 1.19 32.60 5.34
CA ASN A 141 2.22 32.77 6.37
C ASN A 141 3.53 33.34 5.83
N GLY A 142 3.75 33.34 4.52
CA GLY A 142 4.86 34.06 3.88
C GLY A 142 4.77 35.58 4.05
N SER A 143 3.55 36.09 4.29
CA SER A 143 3.29 37.52 4.46
C SER A 143 3.38 38.01 5.92
N ILE A 144 3.27 37.12 6.92
CA ILE A 144 3.24 37.49 8.35
C ILE A 144 4.57 37.11 9.01
N ILE A 145 5.49 38.07 9.02
CA ILE A 145 6.79 37.99 9.69
C ILE A 145 6.56 38.19 11.20
N ASN A 146 6.54 37.13 12.02
CA ASN A 146 7.08 37.18 13.40
C ASN A 146 7.08 35.90 14.27
N SER A 147 6.75 34.70 13.76
CA SER A 147 6.94 33.45 14.53
C SER A 147 7.48 32.30 13.66
N ARG A 148 8.63 32.56 13.02
CA ARG A 148 9.20 31.67 11.99
C ARG A 148 9.58 30.28 12.51
N ASN A 149 10.23 30.16 13.65
CA ASN A 149 11.01 28.94 13.92
C ASN A 149 10.15 27.72 14.29
N ASN A 150 9.15 27.86 15.15
CA ASN A 150 8.31 26.74 15.60
C ASN A 150 7.26 26.34 14.55
N LEU A 151 6.72 27.30 13.81
CA LEU A 151 5.71 27.06 12.76
C LEU A 151 6.34 26.49 11.47
N ILE A 152 7.54 26.95 11.10
CA ILE A 152 8.32 26.33 10.01
C ILE A 152 8.66 24.88 10.36
N GLN A 153 8.97 24.58 11.61
CA GLN A 153 9.26 23.22 12.05
C GLN A 153 8.02 22.31 11.96
N LEU A 154 6.86 22.78 12.42
CA LEU A 154 5.59 22.03 12.33
C LEU A 154 5.20 21.75 10.86
N THR A 155 5.22 22.77 10.00
CA THR A 155 4.92 22.64 8.56
C THR A 155 5.93 21.78 7.82
N ASN A 156 7.21 21.80 8.22
CA ASN A 156 8.22 20.90 7.65
C ASN A 156 8.01 19.44 8.08
N VAL A 157 7.58 19.19 9.32
CA VAL A 157 7.24 17.84 9.81
C VAL A 157 6.00 17.29 9.09
N GLU A 158 4.97 18.11 8.90
CA GLU A 158 3.78 17.75 8.11
C GLU A 158 4.12 17.49 6.63
N ARG A 159 4.96 18.35 6.03
CA ARG A 159 5.44 18.17 4.64
C ARG A 159 6.30 16.92 4.47
N LYS A 160 7.12 16.57 5.46
CA LYS A 160 7.91 15.34 5.46
C LYS A 160 6.99 14.12 5.51
N THR A 161 5.99 14.13 6.41
CA THR A 161 4.96 13.08 6.52
C THR A 161 4.15 12.94 5.23
N PHE A 162 3.80 14.05 4.58
CA PHE A 162 3.11 14.06 3.31
C PHE A 162 3.95 13.48 2.15
N LYS A 163 5.23 13.83 2.07
CA LYS A 163 6.15 13.27 1.05
C LYS A 163 6.28 11.75 1.20
N LYS A 164 6.27 11.26 2.44
CA LYS A 164 6.26 9.82 2.75
C LYS A 164 4.99 9.18 2.15
N VAL A 165 3.80 9.69 2.48
CA VAL A 165 2.51 9.22 1.93
C VAL A 165 2.44 9.30 0.40
N LEU A 166 2.99 10.36 -0.21
CA LEU A 166 3.06 10.51 -1.68
C LEU A 166 3.85 9.38 -2.34
N THR A 167 4.91 8.90 -1.68
CA THR A 167 5.74 7.84 -2.26
C THR A 167 4.95 6.50 -2.26
N TYR A 168 4.17 6.23 -1.21
CA TYR A 168 3.26 5.07 -1.17
C TYR A 168 2.18 5.11 -2.25
N ILE A 169 1.59 6.28 -2.49
CA ILE A 169 0.62 6.48 -3.57
C ILE A 169 1.26 6.23 -4.95
N LEU A 170 2.51 6.67 -5.14
CA LEU A 170 3.21 6.50 -6.41
C LEU A 170 3.49 5.02 -6.71
N VAL A 171 3.89 4.23 -5.70
CA VAL A 171 4.03 2.77 -5.85
C VAL A 171 2.69 2.13 -6.22
N PHE A 172 1.60 2.57 -5.61
CA PHE A 172 0.27 2.10 -5.94
C PHE A 172 -0.11 2.40 -7.41
N ILE A 173 0.13 3.60 -7.91
CA ILE A 173 -0.15 3.95 -9.31
C ILE A 173 0.67 3.05 -10.25
N ILE A 174 1.96 2.88 -9.98
CA ILE A 174 2.85 2.01 -10.78
C ILE A 174 2.37 0.56 -10.75
N GLN A 175 1.85 0.08 -9.62
CA GLN A 175 1.36 -1.29 -9.46
C GLN A 175 0.04 -1.54 -10.21
N TYR A 176 -0.93 -0.63 -10.11
CA TYR A 176 -2.29 -0.89 -10.58
C TYR A 176 -2.55 -0.43 -12.02
N VAL A 177 -1.74 0.46 -12.59
CA VAL A 177 -1.86 0.83 -14.01
C VAL A 177 -1.63 -0.36 -14.95
N PRO A 178 -0.58 -1.20 -14.80
CA PRO A 178 -0.42 -2.42 -15.62
C PRO A 178 -1.57 -3.40 -15.45
N ILE A 179 -2.11 -3.53 -14.23
CA ILE A 179 -3.25 -4.40 -13.93
C ILE A 179 -4.52 -3.90 -14.64
N MET A 180 -4.73 -2.59 -14.70
CA MET A 180 -5.83 -2.00 -15.48
C MET A 180 -5.69 -2.30 -16.96
N ILE A 181 -4.49 -2.10 -17.53
CA ILE A 181 -4.21 -2.41 -18.93
C ILE A 181 -4.50 -3.89 -19.23
N TYR A 182 -4.05 -4.79 -18.36
CA TYR A 182 -4.34 -6.22 -18.47
C TYR A 182 -5.84 -6.52 -18.49
N ASN A 183 -6.61 -5.96 -17.57
CA ASN A 183 -8.06 -6.16 -17.53
C ASN A 183 -8.74 -5.66 -18.81
N VAL A 184 -8.33 -4.49 -19.32
CA VAL A 184 -8.82 -3.95 -20.60
C VAL A 184 -8.46 -4.87 -21.77
N CYS A 185 -7.22 -5.37 -21.85
CA CYS A 185 -6.83 -6.36 -22.86
C CYS A 185 -7.66 -7.64 -22.76
N GLY A 186 -7.97 -8.09 -21.53
CA GLY A 186 -8.86 -9.22 -21.27
C GLY A 186 -10.25 -9.01 -21.87
N PHE A 187 -10.86 -7.83 -21.69
CA PHE A 187 -12.14 -7.48 -22.30
C PHE A 187 -12.08 -7.43 -23.83
N LEU A 188 -10.95 -6.98 -24.39
CA LEU A 188 -10.70 -6.99 -25.84
C LEU A 188 -10.36 -8.38 -26.39
N LYS A 189 -10.39 -9.43 -25.56
CA LYS A 189 -10.03 -10.82 -25.89
C LYS A 189 -8.59 -10.97 -26.40
N ILE A 190 -7.71 -10.03 -26.07
CA ILE A 190 -6.28 -10.08 -26.38
C ILE A 190 -5.58 -10.83 -25.24
N ARG A 191 -5.21 -12.09 -25.46
CA ARG A 191 -4.54 -12.93 -24.45
C ARG A 191 -3.11 -13.22 -24.86
N ASN A 192 -2.18 -12.99 -23.94
CA ASN A 192 -0.76 -13.32 -24.10
C ASN A 192 -0.23 -13.91 -22.79
N VAL A 193 0.61 -14.94 -22.89
CA VAL A 193 1.26 -15.58 -21.73
C VAL A 193 2.05 -14.57 -20.90
N ILE A 194 2.71 -13.64 -21.58
CA ILE A 194 3.48 -12.55 -20.96
C ILE A 194 2.58 -11.68 -20.08
N LEU A 195 1.36 -11.39 -20.54
CA LEU A 195 0.39 -10.58 -19.80
C LEU A 195 -0.10 -11.31 -18.54
N ASP A 196 -0.33 -12.62 -18.62
CA ASP A 196 -0.74 -13.43 -17.46
C ASP A 196 0.39 -13.55 -16.42
N ALA A 197 1.65 -13.60 -16.84
CA ALA A 197 2.82 -13.62 -15.95
C ALA A 197 3.14 -12.24 -15.34
N LEU A 198 2.80 -11.16 -16.05
CA LEU A 198 3.06 -9.79 -15.62
C LEU A 198 2.28 -9.42 -14.36
N ILE A 199 1.04 -9.92 -14.21
CA ILE A 199 0.17 -9.57 -13.09
C ILE A 199 0.74 -9.98 -11.72
N PRO A 200 1.07 -11.26 -11.46
CA PRO A 200 1.67 -11.64 -10.19
C PRO A 200 3.02 -10.96 -9.96
N ALA A 201 3.80 -10.70 -11.02
CA ALA A 201 5.08 -9.99 -10.91
C ALA A 201 4.90 -8.55 -10.43
N VAL A 202 3.99 -7.79 -11.05
CA VAL A 202 3.71 -6.39 -10.69
C VAL A 202 3.12 -6.29 -9.28
N ILE A 203 2.27 -7.24 -8.88
CA ILE A 203 1.73 -7.27 -7.52
C ILE A 203 2.82 -7.52 -6.49
N SER A 204 3.69 -8.48 -6.76
CA SER A 204 4.82 -8.80 -5.88
C SER A 204 5.78 -7.60 -5.77
N PHE A 205 6.04 -6.92 -6.88
CA PHE A 205 6.86 -5.71 -6.90
C PHE A 205 6.24 -4.58 -6.07
N GLY A 206 4.92 -4.39 -6.14
CA GLY A 206 4.20 -3.44 -5.29
C GLY A 206 4.33 -3.74 -3.80
N GLY A 207 4.22 -5.03 -3.42
CA GLY A 207 4.46 -5.47 -2.04
C GLY A 207 5.88 -5.15 -1.54
N ILE A 208 6.89 -5.47 -2.35
CA ILE A 208 8.29 -5.16 -2.06
C ILE A 208 8.49 -3.64 -1.96
N GLY A 209 7.89 -2.87 -2.88
CA GLY A 209 7.94 -1.41 -2.87
C GLY A 209 7.41 -0.80 -1.57
N ASN A 210 6.29 -1.32 -1.07
CA ASN A 210 5.73 -0.88 0.22
C ASN A 210 6.67 -1.18 1.40
N ILE A 211 7.35 -2.33 1.41
CA ILE A 211 8.33 -2.68 2.46
C ILE A 211 9.54 -1.75 2.40
N ILE A 212 10.09 -1.51 1.20
CA ILE A 212 11.22 -0.60 1.01
C ILE A 212 10.88 0.80 1.53
N GLN A 213 9.67 1.27 1.24
CA GLN A 213 9.22 2.57 1.72
C GLN A 213 9.04 2.59 3.23
N TYR A 214 8.48 1.54 3.82
CA TYR A 214 8.37 1.42 5.27
C TYR A 214 9.75 1.50 5.94
N LEU A 215 10.72 0.77 5.41
CA LEU A 215 12.08 0.77 5.92
C LEU A 215 12.76 2.14 5.79
N TYR A 216 12.60 2.82 4.65
CA TYR A 216 13.10 4.17 4.46
C TYR A 216 12.42 5.20 5.39
N ASN A 217 11.14 4.95 5.69
CA ASN A 217 10.29 5.86 6.43
C ASN A 217 10.47 5.78 7.95
N GLU A 218 10.60 4.56 8.48
CA GLU A 218 10.61 4.22 9.90
C GLU A 218 11.88 3.49 10.35
N GLY A 219 12.44 2.62 9.50
CA GLY A 219 13.52 1.70 9.88
C GLY A 219 14.89 2.32 10.15
N PHE A 220 15.21 3.48 9.57
CA PHE A 220 16.54 4.10 9.74
C PHE A 220 16.55 5.37 10.62
N SER A 221 15.41 6.02 10.85
CA SER A 221 15.39 7.34 11.51
C SER A 221 15.66 7.30 13.02
N SER A 222 15.55 6.15 13.68
CA SER A 222 15.84 6.01 15.11
C SER A 222 17.32 5.84 15.42
N ARG A 223 18.15 5.44 14.45
CA ARG A 223 19.57 5.15 14.69
C ARG A 223 20.47 6.38 14.51
N ASP A 224 20.08 7.30 13.62
CA ASP A 224 20.87 8.52 13.34
C ASP A 224 20.61 9.64 14.37
N ASN A 225 19.42 9.71 14.97
CA ASN A 225 19.11 10.76 15.95
C ASN A 225 19.79 10.51 17.32
N VAL A 226 20.06 9.26 17.69
CA VAL A 226 20.75 8.93 18.96
C VAL A 226 22.22 9.31 18.87
N PHE A 227 22.90 8.93 17.78
CA PHE A 227 24.29 9.33 17.54
C PHE A 227 24.41 10.85 17.39
N SER A 228 23.36 11.48 16.84
CA SER A 228 23.35 12.92 16.58
C SER A 228 23.14 13.80 17.82
N SER A 229 22.33 13.32 18.77
CA SER A 229 22.10 14.03 20.03
C SER A 229 23.31 13.98 20.95
N ASN A 230 24.04 12.87 20.98
CA ASN A 230 25.20 12.70 21.86
C ASN A 230 26.37 13.62 21.47
N TYR A 231 26.68 13.78 20.17
CA TYR A 231 27.76 14.70 19.78
C TYR A 231 27.45 16.16 20.14
N ARG A 232 26.16 16.54 20.10
CA ARG A 232 25.69 17.92 20.30
C ARG A 232 25.59 18.28 21.78
N LEU A 233 25.32 17.30 22.63
CA LEU A 233 25.34 17.46 24.10
C LEU A 233 26.78 17.55 24.62
N GLU A 234 27.66 16.67 24.14
CA GLU A 234 29.07 16.62 24.58
C GLU A 234 29.86 17.87 24.13
N SER A 235 29.54 18.44 22.96
CA SER A 235 30.15 19.70 22.51
C SER A 235 29.56 20.93 23.20
N ALA A 236 28.32 20.88 23.69
CA ALA A 236 27.73 21.95 24.49
C ALA A 236 28.29 21.99 25.93
N GLU A 237 28.49 20.83 26.55
CA GLU A 237 29.09 20.72 27.90
C GLU A 237 30.56 21.17 27.91
N ARG A 238 31.34 20.83 26.87
CA ARG A 238 32.75 21.25 26.74
C ARG A 238 32.89 22.77 26.50
N SER A 239 31.89 23.39 25.88
CA SER A 239 31.84 24.84 25.64
C SER A 239 31.46 25.63 26.89
N GLN A 240 30.62 25.05 27.76
CA GLN A 240 30.25 25.68 29.04
C GLN A 240 31.37 25.58 30.08
N GLN A 241 32.09 24.45 30.13
CA GLN A 241 33.20 24.26 31.07
C GLN A 241 34.41 25.15 30.74
N SER A 242 34.65 25.47 29.47
CA SER A 242 35.71 26.39 29.03
C SER A 242 35.37 27.87 29.24
N GLN A 243 34.08 28.25 29.21
CA GLN A 243 33.66 29.61 29.56
C GLN A 243 33.69 29.87 31.08
N GLN A 244 33.32 28.88 31.89
CA GLN A 244 33.31 29.04 33.36
C GLN A 244 34.72 29.08 33.96
N SER A 245 35.69 28.38 33.36
CA SER A 245 37.11 28.45 33.77
C SER A 245 37.76 29.80 33.43
N ASN A 246 37.33 30.48 32.36
CA ASN A 246 37.88 31.78 31.97
C ASN A 246 37.27 32.96 32.76
N SER A 247 36.06 32.82 33.29
CA SER A 247 35.47 33.85 34.16
C SER A 247 36.07 33.85 35.57
N THR A 248 36.45 32.70 36.11
CA THR A 248 37.05 32.62 37.47
C THR A 248 38.51 33.07 37.54
N MET A 249 39.22 33.17 36.41
CA MET A 249 40.62 33.62 36.39
C MET A 249 40.79 35.12 36.13
N ASN A 250 39.69 35.84 35.88
CA ASN A 250 39.68 37.31 35.72
C ASN A 250 39.16 38.06 36.97
N GLU A 251 38.80 37.34 38.04
CA GLU A 251 38.34 37.91 39.32
C GLU A 251 39.32 37.67 40.49
N LEU A 252 40.57 37.29 40.20
CA LEU A 252 41.68 37.15 41.17
C LEU A 252 42.88 37.96 40.69
#